data_AF-A0ABD5WT70-F1
#
_entry.id   AF-A0ABD5WT70-F1
#
_cell.length_a   1.000
_cell.length_b   1.000
_cell.length_c   1.000
_cell.angle_alpha   90.00
_cell.angle_beta   90.00
_cell.angle_gamma   90.00
#
_symmetry.space_group_name_H-M   'P 1'
#
loop_
_entity.id
_entity.type
_entity.pdbx_description
1 polymer ?
#
loop_
_entity_poly.entity_id
_entity_poly.type
_entity_poly.pdbx_seq_one_letter_code
_entity_poly.pdbx_strand_id
1 'polypeptide(L)' 'MTETDLSKATVSRTLDTLESKNLVERKRHGMGNIVELRSGPGR' A
#
# COMPACT_ATOMS: atom_id res chain seq x y z
N MET A 1 18.46 -0.41 0.31
CA MET A 1 17.01 -0.31 0.54
C MET A 1 16.69 -1.21 1.71
N THR A 2 16.25 -0.62 2.82
CA THR A 2 16.00 -1.33 4.07
C THR A 2 14.81 -2.26 3.90
N GLU A 3 15.04 -3.56 3.95
CA GLU A 3 13.98 -4.56 3.94
C GLU A 3 13.36 -4.62 5.34
N THR A 4 12.03 -4.61 5.40
CA THR A 4 11.27 -4.85 6.63
C THR A 4 11.22 -6.34 6.92
N ASP A 5 11.11 -6.75 8.19
CA ASP A 5 10.87 -8.15 8.59
C ASP A 5 9.51 -8.73 8.12
N LEU A 6 8.74 -7.98 7.35
CA LEU A 6 7.46 -8.41 6.80
C LEU A 6 7.65 -9.17 5.48
N SER A 7 7.06 -10.36 5.39
CA SER A 7 7.00 -11.10 4.13
C SER A 7 6.18 -10.33 3.07
N LYS A 8 6.50 -10.54 1.78
CA LYS A 8 5.76 -9.94 0.66
C LYS A 8 4.26 -10.19 0.74
N ALA A 9 3.85 -11.42 1.10
CA ALA A 9 2.44 -11.78 1.25
C ALA A 9 1.74 -10.96 2.36
N THR A 10 2.41 -10.75 3.49
CA THR A 10 1.90 -9.93 4.60
C THR A 10 1.72 -8.48 4.16
N VAL A 11 2.72 -7.91 3.47
CA VAL A 11 2.63 -6.54 2.93
C VAL A 11 1.46 -6.43 1.94
N SER A 12 1.34 -7.38 0.99
CA SER A 12 0.24 -7.39 0.03
C SER A 12 -1.13 -7.44 0.69
N ARG A 13 -1.31 -8.29 1.71
CA ARG A 13 -2.58 -8.45 2.42
C ARG A 13 -2.96 -7.23 3.25
N THR A 14 -1.98 -6.61 3.91
CA THR A 14 -2.17 -5.36 4.63
C THR A 14 -2.57 -4.24 3.69
N LEU A 15 -1.88 -4.10 2.54
CA LEU A 15 -2.22 -3.09 1.54
C LEU A 15 -3.62 -3.29 0.96
N ASP A 16 -4.03 -4.53 0.72
CA ASP A 16 -5.39 -4.85 0.27
C ASP A 16 -6.46 -4.39 1.26
N THR A 17 -6.21 -4.60 2.56
CA THR A 17 -7.10 -4.16 3.65
C THR A 17 -7.16 -2.64 3.77
N LEU A 18 -6.05 -1.94 3.50
CA LEU A 18 -6.02 -0.48 3.52
C LEU A 18 -6.72 0.12 2.30
N GLU A 19 -6.56 -0.50 1.14
CA GLU A 19 -7.21 -0.12 -0.12
C GLU A 19 -8.72 -0.31 -0.03
N SER A 20 -9.20 -1.42 0.55
CA SER A 20 -10.62 -1.66 0.78
C SER A 20 -11.26 -0.62 1.72
N LYS A 21 -10.46 -0.01 2.59
CA LYS A 21 -10.88 1.08 3.49
C LYS A 21 -10.73 2.47 2.87
N ASN A 22 -10.37 2.56 1.58
CA ASN A 22 -10.07 3.81 0.87
C ASN A 22 -8.96 4.65 1.53
N LEU A 23 -8.04 4.01 2.26
CA LEU A 23 -6.94 4.71 2.96
C LEU A 23 -5.68 4.81 2.10
N VAL A 24 -5.52 3.92 1.13
CA VAL A 24 -4.39 3.90 0.20
C VAL A 24 -4.86 3.57 -1.20
N GLU A 25 -4.06 3.95 -2.19
CA GLU A 25 -4.22 3.55 -3.58
C GLU A 25 -2.96 2.85 -4.07
N ARG A 26 -3.13 1.71 -4.75
CA ARG A 26 -2.02 1.04 -5.43
C ARG A 26 -2.03 1.39 -6.91
N LYS A 27 -0.87 1.82 -7.40
CA LYS A 27 -0.59 2.00 -8.82
C LYS A 27 0.52 1.05 -9.22
N ARG A 28 0.32 0.37 -10.35
CA ARG A 28 1.34 -0.51 -10.93
C ARG A 28 2.22 0.31 -11.86
N HIS A 29 3.54 0.28 -11.63
CA HIS A 29 4.50 0.95 -12.48
C HIS A 29 5.54 -0.06 -12.98
N GLY A 30 5.29 -0.61 -14.17
CA GLY A 30 6.12 -1.69 -14.74
C GLY A 30 6.18 -2.92 -13.81
N MET A 31 7.38 -3.23 -13.32
CA MET A 31 7.63 -4.33 -12.36
C MET A 31 7.48 -3.92 -10.89
N GLY A 32 7.20 -2.64 -10.60
CA GLY A 32 7.07 -2.11 -9.24
C GLY A 32 5.63 -1.78 -8.83
N ASN A 33 5.41 -1.71 -7.52
CA ASN A 33 4.18 -1.22 -6.92
C ASN A 33 4.46 0.16 -6.30
N ILE A 34 3.65 1.15 -6.65
CA ILE A 34 3.61 2.45 -5.99
C ILE A 34 2.37 2.47 -5.09
N VAL A 35 2.54 2.84 -3.83
CA VAL A 35 1.44 2.99 -2.87
C VAL A 35 1.35 4.45 -2.48
N GLU A 36 0.21 5.06 -2.75
CA GLU A 36 -0.09 6.43 -2.35
C GLU A 36 -1.00 6.41 -1.13
N LEU A 37 -0.63 7.17 -0.10
CA LEU A 37 -1.50 7.38 1.06
C LEU A 37 -2.57 8.38 0.67
N ARG A 38 -3.84 8.00 0.83
CA ARG A 38 -4.91 8.99 0.80
C ARG A 38 -4.87 9.72 2.13
N SER A 39 -4.44 10.97 2.10
CA SER A 39 -4.84 11.92 3.13
C SER A 39 -6.37 11.86 3.18
N GLY A 40 -6.91 11.34 4.27
CA GLY A 40 -8.37 11.34 4.49
C GLY A 40 -8.94 12.74 4.26
N PRO A 41 -10.26 12.89 4.08
CA PRO A 41 -10.87 14.20 3.87
C PRO A 41 -10.33 15.15 4.94
N GLY A 42 -9.63 16.19 4.47
CA GLY A 42 -9.02 17.18 5.35
C GLY A 42 -10.07 17.63 6.35
N ARG A 43 -9.67 17.69 7.62
CA ARG A 43 -10.44 18.40 8.64
C ARG A 43 -10.81 19.79 8.16
#